data_AF-A0A8J2TTY8-F1
#
_entry.id   AF-A0A8J2TTY8-F1
#
_cell.length_a   1.000
_cell.length_b   1.000
_cell.length_c   1.000
_cell.angle_alpha   90.00
_cell.angle_beta   90.00
_cell.angle_gamma   90.00
#
_symmetry.space_group_name_H-M   'P 1'
#
loop_
_entity.id
_entity.type
_entity.pdbx_description
1 polymer ?
#
loop_
_entity_poly.entity_id
_entity_poly.type
_entity_poly.pdbx_seq_one_letter_code
_entity_poly.pdbx_strand_id
1 'polypeptide(L)'
;MVGWMGTWTQVEFLYGMVLCPVLSSVFVALLCRFEHAYGGWEQLLAFPISKNAVYLSKMIWAWSLIGLTNTVLFGYFFVIGKLMGVSGIFPFISVLKLFFGGWFATLPLIAIQLWLSTRLKNFALPIAINFAFVMPNVFISSSKYGKYYPWSQPAYAMTPENQLGVIQSLQDFYLVVIIIFVIFCIIGLFNFARIEFR
;
A
#
# COMPACT_ATOMS: atom_id res chain seq x y z
N MET A 1 -24.50 -20.57 6.23
CA MET A 1 -24.23 -19.14 5.95
C MET A 1 -22.75 -18.88 6.15
N VAL A 2 -22.13 -18.07 5.30
CA VAL A 2 -20.71 -17.71 5.43
C VAL A 2 -20.57 -16.75 6.61
N GLY A 3 -19.67 -17.05 7.56
CA GLY A 3 -19.39 -16.15 8.68
C GLY A 3 -18.60 -14.91 8.25
N TRP A 4 -18.51 -13.92 9.13
CA TRP A 4 -17.80 -12.65 8.87
C TRP A 4 -16.40 -12.82 8.28
N MET A 5 -15.58 -13.70 8.84
CA MET A 5 -14.22 -13.95 8.35
C MET A 5 -14.19 -14.55 6.94
N GLY A 6 -15.15 -15.42 6.60
CA GLY A 6 -15.24 -15.98 5.24
C GLY A 6 -15.77 -14.98 4.21
N THR A 7 -16.52 -13.97 4.66
CA THR A 7 -16.93 -12.85 3.80
C THR A 7 -15.75 -11.90 3.59
N TRP A 8 -14.97 -11.65 4.64
CA TRP A 8 -13.77 -10.81 4.58
C TRP A 8 -12.75 -11.35 3.56
N THR A 9 -12.52 -12.66 3.50
CA THR A 9 -11.57 -13.24 2.54
C THR A 9 -11.97 -13.00 1.08
N GLN A 10 -13.26 -12.84 0.78
CA GLN A 10 -13.71 -12.46 -0.56
C GLN A 10 -13.38 -10.99 -0.87
N VAL A 11 -13.51 -10.12 0.13
CA VAL A 11 -13.14 -8.70 0.01
C VAL A 11 -11.62 -8.57 -0.13
N GLU A 12 -10.86 -9.24 0.73
CA GLU A 12 -9.40 -9.24 0.73
C GLU A 12 -8.81 -9.81 -0.55
N PHE A 13 -9.41 -10.83 -1.16
CA PHE A 13 -8.94 -11.37 -2.44
C PHE A 13 -8.88 -10.29 -3.53
N LEU A 14 -9.95 -9.53 -3.74
CA LEU A 14 -9.95 -8.47 -4.76
C LEU A 14 -9.19 -7.23 -4.27
N TYR A 15 -9.48 -6.78 -3.04
CA TYR A 15 -8.94 -5.53 -2.53
C TYR A 15 -7.47 -5.66 -2.13
N GLY A 16 -7.14 -6.61 -1.27
CA GLY A 16 -5.78 -6.82 -0.76
C GLY A 16 -4.80 -7.23 -1.85
N MET A 17 -5.18 -8.15 -2.75
CA MET A 17 -4.25 -8.62 -3.79
C MET A 17 -4.12 -7.66 -4.97
N VAL A 18 -5.17 -6.92 -5.33
CA VAL A 18 -5.16 -6.12 -6.56
C VAL A 18 -5.33 -4.64 -6.27
N LEU A 19 -6.47 -4.23 -5.71
CA LEU A 19 -6.83 -2.82 -5.66
C LEU A 19 -5.95 -2.00 -4.72
N CYS A 20 -5.62 -2.51 -3.54
CA CYS A 20 -4.82 -1.81 -2.54
C CYS A 20 -3.40 -1.52 -3.06
N PRO A 21 -2.66 -2.50 -3.62
CA PRO A 21 -1.42 -2.23 -4.32
C PRO A 21 -1.56 -1.23 -5.47
N VAL A 22 -2.60 -1.33 -6.31
CA VAL A 22 -2.83 -0.38 -7.41
C VAL A 22 -3.05 1.04 -6.89
N LEU A 23 -3.89 1.20 -5.86
CA LEU A 23 -4.20 2.50 -5.26
C LEU A 23 -2.96 3.18 -4.68
N SER A 24 -1.98 2.42 -4.19
CA SER A 24 -0.73 3.00 -3.69
C SER A 24 0.02 3.79 -4.76
N SER A 25 0.10 3.28 -6.00
CA SER A 25 0.73 4.02 -7.09
C SER A 25 -0.14 5.15 -7.61
N VAL A 26 -1.47 4.95 -7.64
CA VAL A 26 -2.41 5.99 -8.10
C VAL A 26 -2.34 7.20 -7.18
N PHE A 27 -2.42 7.02 -5.85
CA PHE A 27 -2.35 8.15 -4.92
C PHE A 27 -1.00 8.87 -4.98
N VAL A 28 0.11 8.13 -5.03
CA VAL A 28 1.44 8.73 -5.16
C VAL A 28 1.57 9.49 -6.48
N ALA A 29 1.16 8.91 -7.60
CA ALA A 29 1.22 9.55 -8.91
C ALA A 29 0.35 10.80 -8.98
N LEU A 30 -0.84 10.78 -8.37
CA LEU A 30 -1.70 11.96 -8.26
C LEU A 30 -1.07 13.05 -7.39
N LEU A 31 -0.43 12.68 -6.27
CA LEU A 31 0.29 13.61 -5.40
C LEU A 31 1.51 14.25 -6.09
N CYS A 32 2.10 13.60 -7.09
CA CYS A 32 3.22 14.14 -7.88
C CYS A 32 2.79 14.76 -9.21
N ARG A 33 1.50 14.65 -9.58
CA ARG A 33 1.01 15.01 -10.93
C ARG A 33 1.25 16.47 -11.25
N PHE A 34 0.99 17.36 -10.29
CA PHE A 34 1.15 18.80 -10.50
C PHE A 34 2.62 19.16 -10.67
N GLU A 35 3.52 18.49 -9.96
CA GLU A 35 4.96 18.73 -10.08
C GLU A 35 5.56 18.18 -11.38
N HIS A 36 4.99 17.10 -11.92
CA HIS A 36 5.33 16.62 -13.27
C HIS A 36 4.83 17.54 -14.39
N ALA A 37 3.84 18.39 -14.13
CA ALA A 37 3.31 19.31 -15.11
C ALA A 37 4.09 20.63 -15.11
N TYR A 38 4.37 21.17 -16.30
CA TYR A 38 4.84 22.54 -16.52
C TYR A 38 6.01 23.00 -15.62
N GLY A 39 6.96 22.11 -15.29
CA GLY A 39 8.12 22.46 -14.44
C GLY A 39 7.78 22.60 -12.94
N GLY A 40 6.66 22.03 -12.47
CA GLY A 40 6.20 22.21 -11.08
C GLY A 40 7.20 21.75 -10.01
N TRP A 41 8.07 20.78 -10.30
CA TRP A 41 9.19 20.43 -9.40
C TRP A 41 10.15 21.60 -9.16
N GLU A 42 10.48 22.38 -10.18
CA GLU A 42 11.36 23.55 -10.06
C GLU A 42 10.67 24.67 -9.30
N GLN A 43 9.40 24.94 -9.62
CA GLN A 43 8.60 25.94 -8.92
C GLN A 43 8.47 25.61 -7.42
N LEU A 44 8.23 24.34 -7.08
CA LEU A 44 8.13 23.90 -5.69
C LEU A 44 9.46 24.04 -4.95
N LEU A 45 10.58 23.72 -5.61
CA LEU A 45 11.92 23.76 -5.01
C LEU A 45 12.59 25.13 -5.06
N ALA A 46 11.97 26.11 -5.72
CA ALA A 46 12.36 27.52 -5.62
C ALA A 46 12.00 28.12 -4.24
N PHE A 47 11.01 27.55 -3.55
CA PHE A 47 10.72 27.90 -2.16
C PHE A 47 11.82 27.36 -1.23
N PRO A 48 12.11 28.02 -0.09
CA PRO A 48 13.12 27.60 0.87
C PRO A 48 12.65 26.40 1.73
N ILE A 49 12.16 25.35 1.07
CA ILE A 49 11.65 24.12 1.68
C ILE A 49 12.68 23.02 1.46
N SER A 50 12.99 22.25 2.50
CA SER A 50 13.91 21.12 2.35
C SER A 50 13.31 20.03 1.45
N LYS A 51 14.12 19.51 0.52
CA LYS A 51 13.72 18.37 -0.35
C LYS A 51 13.22 17.17 0.46
N ASN A 52 13.87 16.89 1.60
CA ASN A 52 13.47 15.79 2.48
C ASN A 52 12.06 16.01 3.07
N ALA A 53 11.71 17.24 3.46
CA ALA A 53 10.36 17.54 3.95
C ALA A 53 9.31 17.36 2.85
N VAL A 54 9.59 17.78 1.62
CA VAL A 54 8.71 17.55 0.46
C VAL A 54 8.49 16.05 0.23
N TYR A 55 9.56 15.25 0.23
CA TYR A 55 9.46 13.82 0.03
C TYR A 55 8.65 13.13 1.14
N LEU A 56 8.99 13.38 2.40
CA LEU A 56 8.31 12.77 3.56
C LEU A 56 6.85 13.19 3.66
N SER A 57 6.53 14.46 3.37
CA SER A 57 5.14 14.91 3.39
C SER A 57 4.29 14.19 2.34
N LYS A 58 4.79 14.01 1.12
CA LYS A 58 4.10 13.22 0.09
C LYS A 58 3.91 11.76 0.51
N MET A 59 4.92 11.16 1.14
CA MET A 59 4.81 9.79 1.67
C MET A 59 3.74 9.66 2.75
N ILE A 60 3.70 10.61 3.71
CA ILE A 60 2.69 10.64 4.78
C ILE A 60 1.30 10.80 4.17
N TRP A 61 1.11 11.74 3.24
CA TRP A 61 -0.18 11.94 2.58
C TRP A 61 -0.64 10.71 1.80
N ALA A 62 0.26 10.07 1.04
CA ALA A 62 -0.05 8.83 0.34
C ALA A 62 -0.49 7.73 1.32
N TRP A 63 0.21 7.58 2.44
CA TRP A 63 -0.13 6.61 3.47
C TRP A 63 -1.46 6.92 4.17
N SER A 64 -1.73 8.19 4.46
CA SER A 64 -3.01 8.63 5.02
C SER A 64 -4.19 8.39 4.07
N LEU A 65 -4.02 8.59 2.76
CA LEU A 65 -5.05 8.33 1.76
C LEU A 65 -5.40 6.84 1.66
N ILE A 66 -4.40 5.96 1.75
CA ILE A 66 -4.63 4.52 1.85
C ILE A 66 -5.36 4.17 3.15
N GLY A 67 -4.96 4.77 4.28
CA GLY A 67 -5.64 4.59 5.57
C GLY A 67 -7.12 4.98 5.51
N LEU A 68 -7.42 6.15 4.93
CA LEU A 68 -8.79 6.61 4.68
C LEU A 68 -9.58 5.63 3.81
N THR A 69 -8.97 5.14 2.73
CA THR A 69 -9.61 4.17 1.82
C THR A 69 -9.91 2.86 2.54
N ASN A 70 -8.98 2.36 3.35
CA ASN A 70 -9.21 1.21 4.22
C ASN A 70 -10.38 1.51 5.19
N THR A 71 -10.41 2.68 5.84
CA THR A 71 -11.48 3.00 6.81
C THR A 71 -12.85 2.97 6.15
N VAL A 72 -12.95 3.53 4.95
CA VAL A 72 -14.18 3.50 4.14
C VAL A 72 -14.55 2.06 3.77
N LEU A 73 -13.59 1.24 3.31
CA LEU A 73 -13.82 -0.17 2.98
C LEU A 73 -14.36 -0.97 4.17
N PHE A 74 -13.73 -0.84 5.34
CA PHE A 74 -14.16 -1.54 6.54
C PHE A 74 -15.53 -1.07 7.04
N GLY A 75 -15.84 0.23 6.90
CA GLY A 75 -17.17 0.77 7.13
C GLY A 75 -18.22 0.12 6.22
N TYR A 76 -17.95 0.04 4.92
CA TYR A 76 -18.82 -0.66 3.96
C TYR A 76 -18.96 -2.14 4.28
N PHE A 77 -17.86 -2.82 4.59
CA PHE A 77 -17.86 -4.24 4.94
C PHE A 77 -18.78 -4.52 6.14
N PHE A 78 -18.71 -3.70 7.19
CA PHE A 78 -19.58 -3.82 8.35
C PHE A 78 -21.06 -3.57 8.01
N VAL A 79 -21.36 -2.45 7.32
CA VAL A 79 -22.73 -2.06 6.99
C VAL A 79 -23.38 -3.07 6.05
N ILE A 80 -22.71 -3.43 4.95
CA ILE A 80 -23.23 -4.36 3.95
C ILE A 80 -23.36 -5.76 4.56
N GLY A 81 -22.37 -6.23 5.33
CA GLY A 81 -22.47 -7.53 5.99
C GLY A 81 -23.66 -7.63 6.95
N LYS A 82 -23.99 -6.54 7.66
CA LYS A 82 -25.17 -6.48 8.51
C LYS A 82 -26.47 -6.52 7.70
N LEU A 83 -26.54 -5.76 6.60
CA LEU A 83 -27.71 -5.73 5.70
C LEU A 83 -27.97 -7.08 5.03
N MET A 84 -26.91 -7.80 4.67
CA MET A 84 -27.00 -9.13 4.04
C MET A 84 -27.22 -10.27 5.05
N GLY A 85 -27.30 -9.97 6.35
CA GLY A 85 -27.55 -10.98 7.38
C GLY A 85 -26.39 -11.97 7.58
N VAL A 86 -25.14 -11.52 7.46
CA VAL A 86 -23.96 -12.36 7.72
C VAL A 86 -24.05 -12.98 9.11
N SER A 87 -23.86 -14.29 9.19
CA SER A 87 -24.08 -15.05 10.42
C SER A 87 -22.98 -14.83 11.45
N GLY A 88 -23.39 -14.75 12.72
CA GLY A 88 -22.49 -14.67 13.89
C GLY A 88 -22.20 -13.25 14.36
N ILE A 89 -21.47 -13.16 15.48
CA ILE A 89 -21.04 -11.89 16.08
C ILE A 89 -19.90 -11.29 15.25
N PHE A 90 -19.95 -9.99 15.00
CA PHE A 90 -18.90 -9.29 14.27
C PHE A 90 -17.55 -9.35 15.04
N PRO A 91 -16.48 -9.89 14.44
CA PRO A 91 -15.20 -10.09 15.13
C PRO A 91 -14.36 -8.80 15.12
N PHE A 92 -14.75 -7.82 15.96
CA PHE A 92 -14.12 -6.49 16.01
C PHE A 92 -12.59 -6.53 16.13
N ILE A 93 -12.05 -7.34 17.04
CA ILE A 93 -10.60 -7.40 17.30
C ILE A 93 -9.86 -7.93 16.07
N SER A 94 -10.35 -9.01 15.46
CA SER A 94 -9.74 -9.59 14.27
C SER A 94 -9.79 -8.61 13.11
N VAL A 95 -10.94 -7.96 12.89
CA VAL A 95 -11.11 -6.95 11.85
C VAL A 95 -10.16 -5.77 12.03
N LEU A 96 -10.00 -5.26 13.25
CA LEU A 96 -9.05 -4.19 13.53
C LEU A 96 -7.59 -4.61 13.26
N LYS A 97 -7.21 -5.84 13.61
CA LYS A 97 -5.87 -6.37 13.28
C LYS A 97 -5.63 -6.37 11.77
N LEU A 98 -6.61 -6.81 10.98
CA LEU A 98 -6.51 -6.87 9.51
C LEU A 98 -6.47 -5.47 8.90
N PHE A 99 -7.23 -4.51 9.48
CA PHE A 99 -7.19 -3.11 9.08
C PHE A 99 -5.81 -2.50 9.29
N PHE A 100 -5.29 -2.53 10.52
CA PHE A 100 -4.00 -1.93 10.83
C PHE A 100 -2.87 -2.68 10.15
N GLY A 101 -2.90 -4.01 10.16
CA GLY A 101 -1.90 -4.84 9.49
C GLY A 101 -1.82 -4.53 7.99
N GLY A 102 -2.96 -4.55 7.31
CA GLY A 102 -3.07 -4.18 5.91
C GLY A 102 -2.59 -2.76 5.63
N TRP A 103 -2.94 -1.80 6.47
CA TRP A 103 -2.50 -0.42 6.31
C TRP A 103 -0.97 -0.25 6.49
N PHE A 104 -0.39 -0.86 7.52
CA PHE A 104 1.07 -0.83 7.73
C PHE A 104 1.85 -1.55 6.63
N ALA A 105 1.32 -2.68 6.14
CA ALA A 105 1.95 -3.46 5.08
C ALA A 105 1.98 -2.75 3.71
N THR A 106 1.31 -1.60 3.56
CA THR A 106 1.41 -0.77 2.34
C THR A 106 2.59 0.19 2.31
N LEU A 107 3.27 0.42 3.45
CA LEU A 107 4.40 1.35 3.53
C LEU A 107 5.52 1.04 2.52
N PRO A 108 5.95 -0.21 2.33
CA PRO A 108 6.96 -0.55 1.31
C PRO A 108 6.53 -0.16 -0.10
N LEU A 109 5.26 -0.41 -0.46
CA LEU A 109 4.73 -0.06 -1.78
C LEU A 109 4.72 1.45 -1.99
N ILE A 110 4.26 2.21 -1.00
CA ILE A 110 4.27 3.68 -1.07
C ILE A 110 5.70 4.21 -1.27
N ALA A 111 6.68 3.67 -0.54
CA ALA A 111 8.07 4.06 -0.66
C ALA A 111 8.64 3.76 -2.07
N ILE A 112 8.37 2.55 -2.61
CA ILE A 112 8.75 2.17 -3.98
C ILE A 112 8.10 3.10 -5.00
N GLN A 113 6.79 3.33 -4.88
CA GLN A 113 6.03 4.13 -5.84
C GLN A 113 6.44 5.61 -5.81
N LEU A 114 6.76 6.15 -4.63
CA LEU A 114 7.21 7.54 -4.51
C LEU A 114 8.63 7.73 -5.05
N TRP A 115 9.51 6.76 -4.81
CA TRP A 115 10.83 6.74 -5.44
C TRP A 115 10.72 6.68 -6.97
N LEU A 116 9.87 5.80 -7.52
CA LEU A 116 9.64 5.73 -8.96
C LEU A 116 9.04 7.04 -9.51
N SER A 117 8.04 7.59 -8.84
CA SER A 117 7.35 8.80 -9.29
C SER A 117 8.27 10.02 -9.29
N THR A 118 9.15 10.15 -8.30
CA THR A 118 10.12 11.27 -8.29
C THR A 118 11.25 11.11 -9.30
N ARG A 119 11.53 9.89 -9.77
CA ARG A 119 12.59 9.59 -10.76
C ARG A 119 12.13 9.69 -12.21
N LEU A 120 10.88 9.29 -12.48
CA LEU A 120 10.35 9.22 -13.82
C LEU A 120 9.73 10.55 -14.21
N LYS A 121 10.01 11.04 -15.44
CA LYS A 121 9.42 12.31 -15.91
C LYS A 121 7.92 12.24 -16.18
N ASN A 122 7.39 11.03 -16.38
CA ASN A 122 5.99 10.78 -16.70
C ASN A 122 5.25 10.22 -15.48
N PHE A 123 4.24 10.95 -14.99
CA PHE A 123 3.44 10.55 -13.83
C PHE A 123 2.67 9.22 -14.03
N ALA A 124 2.36 8.85 -15.27
CA ALA A 124 1.61 7.64 -15.59
C ALA A 124 2.48 6.36 -15.58
N LEU A 125 3.80 6.51 -15.77
CA LEU A 125 4.71 5.36 -15.87
C LEU A 125 4.87 4.57 -14.55
N PRO A 126 4.99 5.20 -13.36
CA PRO A 126 4.92 4.50 -12.08
C PRO A 126 3.65 3.64 -11.94
N ILE A 127 2.50 4.16 -12.39
CA ILE A 127 1.22 3.43 -12.34
C ILE A 127 1.28 2.18 -13.23
N ALA A 128 1.77 2.31 -14.47
CA ALA A 128 1.89 1.19 -15.40
C ALA A 128 2.84 0.10 -14.88
N ILE A 129 4.00 0.51 -14.34
CA ILE A 129 4.97 -0.40 -13.72
C ILE A 129 4.32 -1.13 -12.54
N ASN A 130 3.63 -0.39 -11.67
CA ASN A 130 2.93 -0.97 -10.53
C ASN A 130 1.93 -2.04 -10.98
N PHE A 131 1.11 -1.72 -11.96
CA PHE A 131 0.10 -2.64 -12.49
C PHE A 131 0.72 -3.93 -13.05
N ALA A 132 1.86 -3.82 -13.74
CA ALA A 132 2.60 -4.99 -14.25
C ALA A 132 3.08 -5.92 -13.12
N PHE A 133 3.47 -5.36 -11.97
CA PHE A 133 3.88 -6.14 -10.78
C PHE A 133 2.69 -6.60 -9.92
N VAL A 134 1.52 -5.98 -10.02
CA VAL A 134 0.31 -6.51 -9.36
C VAL A 134 -0.18 -7.80 -10.03
N MET A 135 -0.02 -7.95 -11.34
CA MET A 135 -0.48 -9.15 -12.06
C MET A 135 0.06 -10.49 -11.51
N PRO A 136 1.37 -10.69 -11.31
CA PRO A 136 1.89 -11.94 -10.76
C PRO A 136 1.55 -12.13 -9.27
N ASN A 137 1.00 -11.11 -8.59
CA ASN A 137 0.71 -11.15 -7.16
C ASN A 137 -0.17 -12.33 -6.79
N VAL A 138 -1.20 -12.63 -7.59
CA VAL A 138 -2.14 -13.75 -7.36
C VAL A 138 -1.44 -15.11 -7.27
N PHE A 139 -0.33 -15.28 -7.99
CA PHE A 139 0.46 -16.53 -7.94
C PHE A 139 1.51 -16.50 -6.83
N ILE A 140 2.16 -15.35 -6.65
CA ILE A 140 3.26 -15.18 -5.68
C ILE A 140 2.75 -15.19 -4.24
N SER A 141 1.56 -14.63 -3.98
CA SER A 141 0.92 -14.58 -2.65
C SER A 141 0.53 -15.97 -2.12
N SER A 142 0.45 -16.98 -2.97
CA SER A 142 0.24 -18.37 -2.55
C SER A 142 1.56 -19.14 -2.35
N SER A 143 2.71 -18.53 -2.65
CA SER A 143 4.02 -19.16 -2.55
C SER A 143 4.71 -18.89 -1.20
N LYS A 144 5.78 -19.64 -0.88
CA LYS A 144 6.64 -19.38 0.27
C LYS A 144 7.33 -18.00 0.23
N TYR A 145 7.45 -17.42 -0.96
CA TYR A 145 8.17 -16.18 -1.19
C TYR A 145 7.30 -14.93 -1.12
N GLY A 146 5.98 -15.08 -1.01
CA GLY A 146 5.08 -13.93 -1.09
C GLY A 146 5.30 -12.89 0.01
N LYS A 147 5.79 -13.28 1.20
CA LYS A 147 6.17 -12.32 2.25
C LYS A 147 7.26 -11.32 1.83
N TYR A 148 8.14 -11.73 0.90
CA TYR A 148 9.22 -10.87 0.38
C TYR A 148 8.77 -10.02 -0.80
N TYR A 149 7.60 -10.31 -1.39
CA TYR A 149 7.11 -9.60 -2.55
C TYR A 149 6.27 -8.39 -2.10
N PRO A 150 6.72 -7.14 -2.30
CA PRO A 150 6.06 -5.96 -1.72
C PRO A 150 4.58 -5.84 -2.11
N TRP A 151 4.24 -6.25 -3.33
CA TRP A 151 2.86 -6.21 -3.85
C TRP A 151 1.95 -7.23 -3.17
N SER A 152 2.48 -8.33 -2.62
CA SER A 152 1.69 -9.29 -1.84
C SER A 152 1.48 -8.88 -0.39
N GLN A 153 2.35 -8.03 0.17
CA GLN A 153 2.34 -7.74 1.61
C GLN A 153 1.01 -7.18 2.14
N PRO A 154 0.31 -6.26 1.44
CA PRO A 154 -1.02 -5.82 1.87
C PRO A 154 -2.04 -6.95 1.95
N ALA A 155 -2.05 -7.87 0.98
CA ALA A 155 -2.93 -9.04 0.99
C ALA A 155 -2.63 -9.93 2.19
N TYR A 156 -1.37 -10.32 2.38
CA TYR A 156 -0.95 -11.16 3.51
C TYR A 156 -1.35 -10.60 4.87
N ALA A 157 -1.17 -9.28 5.08
CA ALA A 157 -1.51 -8.65 6.34
C ALA A 157 -3.03 -8.52 6.56
N MET A 158 -3.82 -8.60 5.49
CA MET A 158 -5.28 -8.63 5.50
C MET A 158 -5.83 -10.06 5.49
N THR A 159 -5.01 -11.09 5.29
CA THR A 159 -5.45 -12.49 5.38
C THR A 159 -5.54 -12.92 6.86
N PRO A 160 -6.62 -13.59 7.29
CA PRO A 160 -6.76 -14.10 8.65
C PRO A 160 -5.65 -15.09 9.06
N GLU A 161 -5.14 -14.98 10.29
CA GLU A 161 -4.05 -15.81 10.83
C GLU A 161 -4.28 -17.32 10.72
N ASN A 162 -5.53 -17.77 10.83
CA ASN A 162 -5.90 -19.18 10.72
C ASN A 162 -5.89 -19.73 9.28
N GLN A 163 -5.78 -18.85 8.28
CA GLN A 163 -5.68 -19.20 6.86
C GLN A 163 -4.28 -18.96 6.30
N LEU A 164 -3.46 -18.19 7.03
CA LEU A 164 -2.02 -18.16 6.83
C LEU A 164 -1.47 -19.54 7.19
N GLY A 165 -0.98 -20.30 6.20
CA GLY A 165 -0.42 -21.62 6.45
C GLY A 165 0.69 -21.59 7.51
N VAL A 166 0.96 -22.75 8.15
CA VAL A 166 1.90 -22.96 9.28
C VAL A 166 3.34 -22.44 9.05
N ILE A 167 3.67 -22.00 7.84
CA ILE A 167 5.04 -21.76 7.36
C ILE A 167 5.52 -20.30 7.60
N GLN A 168 4.67 -19.37 8.05
CA GLN A 168 5.04 -17.96 8.16
C GLN A 168 4.74 -17.37 9.55
N SER A 169 5.80 -17.11 10.32
CA SER A 169 5.71 -16.33 11.56
C SER A 169 5.30 -14.89 11.26
N LEU A 170 4.28 -14.39 11.97
CA LEU A 170 3.77 -13.03 11.83
C LEU A 170 4.86 -11.98 12.13
N GLN A 171 5.77 -12.29 13.05
CA GLN A 171 6.90 -11.43 13.40
C GLN A 171 7.88 -11.29 12.25
N ASP A 172 8.25 -12.40 11.61
CA ASP A 172 9.16 -12.40 10.46
C ASP A 172 8.58 -11.60 9.29
N PHE A 173 7.27 -11.71 9.08
CA PHE A 173 6.57 -10.96 8.04
C PHE A 173 6.70 -9.44 8.26
N TYR A 174 6.35 -8.92 9.45
CA TYR A 174 6.44 -7.48 9.72
C TYR A 174 7.88 -6.97 9.73
N LEU A 175 8.85 -7.82 10.13
CA LEU A 175 10.27 -7.50 10.03
C LEU A 175 10.66 -7.25 8.56
N VAL A 176 10.24 -8.13 7.64
CA VAL A 176 10.49 -7.97 6.19
C VAL A 176 9.81 -6.71 5.65
N VAL A 177 8.56 -6.42 6.05
CA VAL A 177 7.86 -5.18 5.69
C VAL A 177 8.68 -3.95 6.11
N ILE A 178 9.15 -3.89 7.35
CA ILE A 178 9.94 -2.77 7.87
C ILE A 178 11.26 -2.64 7.11
N ILE A 179 11.97 -3.75 6.85
CA ILE A 179 13.23 -3.72 6.12
C ILE A 179 13.03 -3.13 4.72
N ILE A 180 12.06 -3.63 3.94
CA ILE A 180 11.82 -3.16 2.58
C ILE A 180 11.41 -1.68 2.59
N PHE A 181 10.54 -1.29 3.53
CA PHE A 181 10.16 0.12 3.70
C PHE A 181 11.38 1.01 3.97
N VAL A 182 12.21 0.67 4.96
CA VAL A 182 13.38 1.46 5.32
C VAL A 182 14.37 1.56 4.16
N ILE A 183 14.63 0.46 3.46
CA ILE A 183 15.53 0.44 2.30
C ILE A 183 15.03 1.41 1.22
N PHE A 184 13.78 1.26 0.76
CA PHE A 184 13.25 2.11 -0.31
C PHE A 184 13.01 3.56 0.12
N CYS A 185 12.70 3.80 1.40
CA CYS A 185 12.60 5.15 1.96
C CYS A 185 13.95 5.87 1.93
N ILE A 186 15.03 5.20 2.37
CA ILE A 186 16.39 5.76 2.35
C ILE A 186 16.85 6.01 0.91
N ILE A 187 16.66 5.03 0.01
CA ILE A 187 16.99 5.17 -1.41
C ILE A 187 16.24 6.36 -2.03
N GLY A 188 14.94 6.45 -1.76
CA GLY A 188 14.07 7.53 -2.20
C GLY A 188 14.54 8.91 -1.75
N LEU A 189 14.75 9.07 -0.45
CA LEU A 189 15.23 10.32 0.16
C LEU A 189 16.58 10.75 -0.40
N PHE A 190 17.55 9.83 -0.41
CA PHE A 190 18.91 10.12 -0.87
C PHE A 190 18.95 10.49 -2.35
N ASN A 191 18.16 9.80 -3.17
CA ASN A 191 18.03 10.13 -4.58
C ASN A 191 17.36 11.49 -4.76
N PHE A 192 16.21 11.72 -4.13
CA PHE A 192 15.47 12.97 -4.28
C PHE A 192 16.30 14.20 -3.85
N ALA A 193 17.07 14.08 -2.77
CA ALA A 193 17.96 15.15 -2.32
C ALA A 193 18.99 15.57 -3.39
N ARG A 194 19.48 14.60 -4.19
CA ARG A 194 20.50 14.79 -5.22
C ARG A 194 19.95 15.11 -6.62
N ILE A 195 18.63 15.06 -6.83
CA ILE A 195 18.05 15.39 -8.13
C ILE A 195 18.18 16.91 -8.36
N GLU A 196 18.80 17.26 -9.47
CA GLU A 196 18.75 18.59 -10.06
C GLU A 196 17.62 18.59 -11.10
N PHE A 197 16.55 19.33 -10.83
CA PHE A 197 15.51 19.58 -11.82
C PHE A 197 15.99 20.74 -12.71
N ARG A 198 16.03 20.51 -14.01
CA ARG A 198 16.51 21.42 -15.07
C ARG A 198 15.47 21.51 -16.17
#